data_AF-P25277-F1
#
_entry.id   AF-P25277-F1
#
_cell.length_a   1.000
_cell.length_b   1.000
_cell.length_c   1.000
_cell.angle_alpha   90.00
_cell.angle_beta   90.00
_cell.angle_gamma   90.00
#
_symmetry.space_group_name_H-M   'P 1'
#
loop_
_entity.id
_entity.type
_entity.pdbx_description
1 polymer ?
#
loop_
_entity_poly.entity_id
_entity_poly.type
_entity_poly.pdbx_seq_one_letter_code
_entity_poly.pdbx_strand_id
1 'polypeptide(L)'
;SMPPQVMVEINGMLNDGCTAFHEAKQVVEGNTIKIEVTTIRPKDAMCTQEISPFSTTIQVDAQLQPGEYTILVNDVAEALKL
;
A
#
# COMPACT_ATOMS: atom_id res chain seq x y z
N SER A 1 -8.32 -9.72 25.67
CA SER A 1 -8.71 -9.07 24.40
C SER A 1 -7.70 -9.48 23.34
N MET A 2 -8.11 -9.51 22.06
CA MET A 2 -7.23 -9.75 20.92
C MET A 2 -6.58 -8.42 20.50
N PRO A 3 -5.31 -8.39 20.06
CA PRO A 3 -4.69 -7.18 19.53
C PRO A 3 -5.47 -6.63 18.32
N PRO A 4 -5.55 -5.30 18.14
CA PRO A 4 -6.26 -4.69 17.01
C PRO A 4 -5.67 -5.20 15.69
N GLN A 5 -6.53 -5.43 14.71
CA GLN A 5 -6.14 -5.76 13.34
C GLN A 5 -6.31 -4.51 12.48
N VAL A 6 -5.26 -4.09 11.79
CA VAL A 6 -5.28 -2.91 10.92
C VAL A 6 -5.21 -3.37 9.48
N MET A 7 -6.20 -2.96 8.69
CA MET A 7 -6.21 -3.11 7.24
C MET A 7 -5.97 -1.75 6.60
N VAL A 8 -5.14 -1.72 5.57
CA VAL A 8 -4.86 -0.53 4.77
C VAL A 8 -5.37 -0.78 3.36
N GLU A 9 -6.35 0.02 2.95
CA GLU A 9 -6.83 0.05 1.57
C GLU A 9 -5.99 1.05 0.78
N ILE A 10 -5.33 0.56 -0.27
CA ILE A 10 -4.44 1.34 -1.12
C ILE A 10 -5.10 1.49 -2.47
N ASN A 11 -5.39 2.74 -2.82
CA ASN A 11 -6.02 3.11 -4.08
C ASN A 11 -5.05 3.95 -4.90
N GLY A 12 -5.01 3.72 -6.21
CA GLY A 12 -4.18 4.51 -7.11
C GLY A 12 -4.55 4.30 -8.57
N MET A 13 -3.74 4.86 -9.47
CA MET A 13 -3.95 4.80 -10.90
C MET A 13 -2.75 4.14 -11.60
N LEU A 14 -3.03 3.26 -12.56
CA LEU A 14 -2.07 2.67 -13.48
C LEU A 14 -2.14 3.45 -14.80
N ASN A 15 -0.98 3.70 -15.42
CA ASN A 15 -0.86 4.62 -16.55
C ASN A 15 -0.93 3.94 -17.93
N ASP A 16 -1.02 2.61 -17.97
CA ASP A 16 -1.16 1.83 -19.19
C ASP A 16 -1.85 0.48 -18.91
N GLY A 17 -2.28 -0.20 -19.98
CA GLY A 17 -2.97 -1.49 -19.87
C GLY A 17 -2.09 -2.72 -19.59
N CYS A 18 -0.77 -2.57 -19.41
CA CYS A 18 0.12 -3.68 -19.08
C CYS A 18 0.65 -3.66 -17.64
N THR A 19 0.67 -2.47 -17.05
CA THR A 19 1.14 -2.28 -15.68
C THR A 19 0.12 -2.90 -14.75
N ALA A 20 0.59 -3.62 -13.74
CA ALA A 20 -0.24 -4.22 -12.71
C ALA A 20 0.40 -3.97 -11.34
N PHE A 21 -0.42 -4.05 -10.30
CA PHE A 21 0.09 -4.18 -8.93
C PHE A 21 1.03 -5.40 -8.85
N HIS A 22 2.19 -5.23 -8.20
CA HIS A 22 3.17 -6.30 -8.02
C HIS A 22 3.19 -6.78 -6.58
N GLU A 23 3.61 -5.92 -5.66
CA GLU A 23 3.72 -6.24 -4.24
C GLU A 23 3.58 -4.99 -3.38
N ALA A 24 3.24 -5.21 -2.12
CA ALA A 24 3.27 -4.20 -1.07
C ALA A 24 4.13 -4.75 0.09
N LYS A 25 5.32 -4.18 0.30
CA LYS A 25 6.21 -4.55 1.40
C LYS A 25 6.01 -3.60 2.56
N GLN A 26 6.08 -4.11 3.78
CA GLN A 26 5.87 -3.31 4.98
C GLN A 26 7.05 -3.35 5.95
N VAL A 27 7.30 -2.23 6.61
CA VAL A 27 8.22 -2.10 7.73
C VAL A 27 7.58 -1.20 8.78
N VAL A 28 7.59 -1.63 10.05
CA VAL A 28 7.15 -0.80 11.18
C VAL A 28 8.38 -0.21 11.87
N GLU A 29 8.49 1.12 11.85
CA GLU A 29 9.54 1.90 12.49
C GLU A 29 8.94 2.82 13.57
N GLY A 30 8.97 2.38 14.82
CA GLY A 30 8.31 3.10 15.90
C GLY A 30 6.81 3.25 15.63
N ASN A 31 6.35 4.50 15.49
CA ASN A 31 4.95 4.81 15.19
C ASN A 31 4.68 4.99 13.69
N THR A 32 5.65 4.73 12.81
CA THR A 32 5.45 4.79 11.36
C THR A 32 5.34 3.39 10.77
N ILE A 33 4.23 3.11 10.09
CA ILE A 33 4.02 1.89 9.31
C ILE A 33 4.29 2.26 7.85
N LYS A 34 5.49 1.94 7.37
CA LYS A 34 5.90 2.17 5.98
C LYS A 34 5.42 1.03 5.11
N ILE A 35 4.78 1.35 4.00
CA ILE A 35 4.32 0.41 2.98
C ILE A 35 4.88 0.87 1.64
N GLU A 36 5.78 0.08 1.07
CA GLU A 36 6.30 0.28 -0.28
C GLU A 36 5.43 -0.52 -1.27
N VAL A 37 4.74 0.18 -2.15
CA VAL A 37 3.90 -0.41 -3.20
C VAL A 37 4.60 -0.31 -4.53
N THR A 38 4.80 -1.45 -5.17
CA THR A 38 5.44 -1.53 -6.48
C THR A 38 4.48 -2.08 -7.53
N THR A 39 4.77 -1.75 -8.79
CA THR A 39 4.06 -2.27 -9.96
C THR A 39 5.02 -3.09 -10.82
N ILE A 40 4.45 -3.94 -11.68
CA ILE A 40 5.18 -4.72 -12.66
C ILE A 40 4.56 -4.53 -14.04
N ARG A 41 5.41 -4.48 -15.06
CA ARG A 41 4.99 -4.45 -16.46
C ARG A 41 6.02 -5.18 -17.34
N PRO A 42 5.63 -5.76 -18.48
CA PRO A 42 6.59 -6.29 -19.43
C PRO A 42 7.41 -5.15 -20.04
N LYS A 43 8.75 -5.31 -20.08
CA LYS A 43 9.68 -4.25 -20.48
C LYS A 43 9.43 -3.71 -21.88
N ASP A 44 9.15 -4.61 -22.83
CA ASP A 44 9.07 -4.28 -24.26
C ASP A 44 7.65 -4.48 -24.84
N ALA A 45 6.61 -4.55 -23.98
CA ALA A 45 5.24 -4.69 -24.46
C ALA A 45 4.70 -3.36 -25.03
N MET A 46 3.97 -3.48 -26.13
CA MET A 46 3.09 -2.41 -26.62
C MET A 46 1.82 -2.40 -25.76
N CYS A 47 1.65 -1.35 -24.97
CA CYS A 47 0.55 -1.21 -24.02
C CYS A 47 -0.43 -0.12 -24.48
N THR A 48 -1.71 -0.33 -24.20
CA THR A 48 -2.73 0.71 -24.40
C THR A 48 -2.41 1.91 -23.52
N GLN A 49 -2.60 3.12 -24.06
CA GLN A 49 -2.51 4.35 -23.29
C GLN A 49 -3.84 4.53 -22.57
N GLU A 50 -3.93 3.97 -21.37
CA GLU A 50 -5.15 3.92 -20.59
C GLU A 50 -4.82 4.16 -19.13
N ILE A 51 -5.48 5.16 -18.54
CA ILE A 51 -5.42 5.42 -17.11
C ILE A 51 -6.52 4.59 -16.45
N SER A 52 -6.15 3.59 -15.67
CA SER A 52 -7.08 2.68 -14.99
C SER A 52 -6.87 2.69 -13.48
N PRO A 53 -7.93 2.62 -12.66
CA PRO A 53 -7.79 2.53 -11.22
C PRO A 53 -7.27 1.16 -10.80
N PHE A 54 -6.50 1.11 -9.73
CA PHE A 54 -6.23 -0.11 -8.99
C PHE A 54 -6.57 0.07 -7.51
N SER A 55 -6.95 -1.03 -6.86
CA SER A 55 -7.20 -1.10 -5.43
C SER A 55 -6.62 -2.39 -4.89
N THR A 56 -5.99 -2.33 -3.73
CA THR A 56 -5.52 -3.49 -2.98
C THR A 56 -5.70 -3.24 -1.50
N THR A 57 -5.93 -4.30 -0.73
CA THR A 57 -6.01 -4.21 0.72
C THR A 57 -4.95 -5.09 1.33
N ILE A 58 -4.16 -4.53 2.23
CA ILE A 58 -3.15 -5.28 2.98
C ILE A 58 -3.46 -5.23 4.47
N GLN A 59 -3.14 -6.31 5.16
CA GLN A 59 -3.13 -6.34 6.61
C GLN A 59 -1.75 -5.90 7.10
N VAL A 60 -1.71 -5.01 8.09
CA VAL A 60 -0.45 -4.69 8.78
C VAL A 60 0.00 -5.92 9.56
N ASP A 61 1.07 -6.57 9.10
CA ASP A 61 1.71 -7.72 9.74
C ASP A 61 2.60 -7.29 10.93
N ALA A 62 1.95 -6.71 11.94
CA ALA A 62 2.55 -6.34 13.22
C ALA A 62 1.49 -6.27 14.32
N GLN A 63 1.86 -6.61 15.56
CA GLN A 63 1.01 -6.35 16.72
C GLN A 63 1.15 -4.90 17.15
N LEU A 64 0.12 -4.09 16.86
CA LEU A 64 0.09 -2.69 17.24
C LEU A 64 -0.54 -2.50 18.63
N GLN A 65 -0.02 -1.55 19.38
CA GLN A 65 -0.60 -1.12 20.66
C GLN A 65 -1.56 0.04 20.41
N PRO A 66 -2.51 0.33 21.32
CA PRO A 66 -3.28 1.56 21.25
C PRO A 66 -2.36 2.79 21.21
N GLY A 67 -2.67 3.76 20.36
CA GLY A 67 -1.78 4.89 20.11
C GLY A 67 -1.98 5.57 18.76
N GLU A 68 -1.12 6.53 18.47
CA GLU A 68 -1.11 7.29 17.23
C GLU A 68 0.02 6.81 16.32
N TYR A 69 -0.34 6.44 15.11
CA TYR A 69 0.55 5.95 14.06
C TYR A 69 0.43 6.81 12.81
N THR A 70 1.47 6.76 11.98
CA THR A 70 1.43 7.26 10.61
C THR A 70 1.54 6.07 9.66
N ILE A 71 0.54 5.89 8.81
CA ILE A 71 0.65 5.00 7.65
C ILE A 71 1.35 5.81 6.55
N LEU A 72 2.50 5.32 6.07
CA LEU A 72 3.24 5.93 4.97
C LEU A 72 3.25 4.95 3.80
N VAL A 73 2.37 5.17 2.81
CA VAL A 73 2.32 4.38 1.57
C VAL A 73 3.07 5.14 0.49
N ASN A 74 4.26 4.68 0.11
CA ASN A 74 5.19 5.42 -0.74
C ASN A 74 5.39 6.86 -0.22
N ASP A 75 4.83 7.87 -0.90
CA ASP A 75 4.90 9.29 -0.56
C ASP A 75 3.61 9.84 0.11
N VAL A 76 2.57 9.01 0.24
CA VAL A 76 1.29 9.38 0.85
C VAL A 76 1.29 9.01 2.33
N ALA A 77 1.07 10.00 3.19
CA ALA A 77 1.01 9.82 4.63
C ALA A 77 -0.41 10.05 5.17
N GLU A 78 -0.86 9.16 6.05
CA GLU A 78 -2.15 9.27 6.74
C GLU A 78 -2.01 8.94 8.23
N ALA A 79 -2.72 9.69 9.08
CA ALA A 79 -2.72 9.47 10.51
C ALA A 79 -3.72 8.36 10.87
N LEU A 80 -3.28 7.40 11.69
CA LEU A 80 -4.08 6.32 12.23
C LEU A 80 -4.11 6.42 13.75
N LYS A 81 -5.31 6.38 14.33
CA LYS A 81 -5.49 6.28 15.78
C LYS A 81 -6.09 4.93 16.14
N LEU A 82 -5.39 4.20 17.01
CA LEU A 82 -5.80 2.90 17.57
C LEU A 82 -6.26 3.03 19.02
#